data_AF-A0A971F3H7-F1
#
_entry.id   AF-A0A971F3H7-F1
#
_cell.length_a   1.000
_cell.length_b   1.000
_cell.length_c   1.000
_cell.angle_alpha   90.00
_cell.angle_beta   90.00
_cell.angle_gamma   90.00
#
_symmetry.space_group_name_H-M   'P 1'
#
loop_
_entity.id
_entity.type
_entity.pdbx_description
1 polymer ?
#
loop_
_entity_poly.entity_id
_entity_poly.type
_entity_poly.pdbx_seq_one_letter_code
_entity_poly.pdbx_strand_id
1 'polypeptide(L)'
;MELIRRQRNSYFFLSLASICLTVWIATTSLPKAALASGAMSLAFILFLVRQSRLLNDATLIWDNRILAVSSAHISIADNQVEKSTGQIVISTFGMLIGSKIYRWGLDGVHGTRLNAVEIDKEHMYLTFGDADQTMKMELLHGMTQRHAVLETAQKLWHETGVTAGISGW
;
A
#
# COMPACT_ATOMS: atom_id res chain seq x y z
N MET A 1 3.75 3.99 -7.18
CA MET A 1 4.13 2.62 -7.64
C MET A 1 5.49 2.54 -8.33
N GLU A 2 5.88 3.48 -9.21
CA GLU A 2 7.16 3.40 -9.93
C GLU A 2 8.38 3.29 -9.03
N LEU A 3 8.39 4.01 -7.90
CA LEU A 3 9.46 3.92 -6.90
C LEU A 3 9.62 2.52 -6.30
N ILE A 4 8.51 1.84 -5.98
CA ILE A 4 8.52 0.47 -5.43
C ILE A 4 9.08 -0.50 -6.49
N ARG A 5 8.66 -0.35 -7.74
CA ARG A 5 9.15 -1.16 -8.87
C ARG A 5 10.65 -0.96 -9.11
N ARG A 6 11.12 0.30 -9.06
CA ARG A 6 12.55 0.66 -9.20
C ARG A 6 13.40 0.06 -8.09
N GLN A 7 12.94 0.15 -6.83
CA GLN A 7 13.65 -0.44 -5.68
C GLN A 7 13.75 -1.96 -5.81
N ARG A 8 12.64 -2.66 -6.15
CA ARG A 8 12.65 -4.11 -6.38
C ARG A 8 13.67 -4.51 -7.45
N ASN A 9 13.66 -3.82 -8.59
CA ASN A 9 14.61 -4.12 -9.68
C ASN A 9 16.06 -3.89 -9.24
N SER A 10 16.33 -2.85 -8.46
CA SER A 10 17.67 -2.62 -7.89
C SER A 10 18.13 -3.79 -7.01
N TYR A 11 17.29 -4.25 -6.07
CA TYR A 11 17.61 -5.40 -5.22
C TYR A 11 17.78 -6.70 -6.01
N PHE A 12 17.05 -6.88 -7.10
CA PHE A 12 17.21 -8.04 -7.99
C PHE A 12 18.59 -8.05 -8.66
N PHE A 13 19.06 -6.90 -9.16
CA PHE A 13 20.40 -6.83 -9.75
C PHE A 13 21.50 -7.01 -8.70
N LEU A 14 21.33 -6.44 -7.50
CA LEU A 14 22.27 -6.62 -6.39
C LEU A 14 22.35 -8.08 -5.93
N SER A 15 21.21 -8.77 -5.80
CA SER A 15 21.19 -10.18 -5.43
C SER A 15 21.86 -11.05 -6.49
N LEU A 16 21.57 -10.81 -7.78
CA LEU A 16 22.18 -11.54 -8.88
C LEU A 16 23.71 -11.35 -8.91
N ALA A 17 24.18 -10.11 -8.77
CA ALA A 17 25.61 -9.81 -8.73
C ALA A 17 26.30 -10.48 -7.53
N SER A 18 25.67 -10.45 -6.36
CA SER A 18 26.19 -11.06 -5.12
C SER A 18 26.28 -12.58 -5.23
N ILE A 19 25.29 -13.23 -5.85
CA ILE A 19 25.31 -14.68 -6.09
C ILE A 19 26.45 -15.04 -7.06
N CYS A 20 26.59 -14.31 -8.17
CA CYS A 20 27.69 -14.52 -9.11
C CYS A 20 29.06 -14.38 -8.43
N LEU A 21 29.22 -13.37 -7.57
CA LEU A 21 30.44 -13.13 -6.82
C LEU A 21 30.72 -14.25 -5.80
N THR A 22 29.68 -14.78 -5.15
CA THR A 22 29.79 -15.94 -4.24
C THR A 22 30.29 -17.18 -4.99
N VAL A 23 29.71 -17.47 -6.17
CA VAL A 23 30.12 -18.61 -7.02
C VAL A 23 31.57 -18.46 -7.47
N TRP A 24 31.97 -17.25 -7.90
CA TRP A 24 33.35 -16.98 -8.29
C TRP A 24 34.33 -17.21 -7.12
N ILE A 25 34.06 -16.66 -5.94
CA ILE A 25 34.93 -16.83 -4.76
C ILE A 25 34.99 -18.29 -4.29
N ALA A 26 33.91 -19.05 -4.46
CA ALA A 26 33.93 -20.48 -4.15
C ALA A 26 34.97 -21.25 -4.99
N THR A 27 35.30 -20.78 -6.20
CA THR A 27 36.35 -21.40 -7.02
C THR A 27 37.78 -21.06 -6.58
N THR A 28 37.97 -19.93 -5.88
CA THR A 28 39.30 -19.45 -5.48
C THR A 28 39.80 -20.00 -4.14
N SER A 29 39.07 -20.95 -3.53
CA SER A 29 39.44 -21.61 -2.26
C SER A 29 39.59 -20.66 -1.05
N LEU A 30 38.87 -19.52 -1.04
CA LEU A 30 38.77 -18.64 0.13
C LEU A 30 37.44 -18.87 0.89
N PRO A 31 37.36 -19.85 1.81
CA PRO A 31 36.10 -20.23 2.45
C PRO A 31 35.50 -19.10 3.29
N LYS A 32 36.33 -18.28 3.95
CA LYS A 32 35.88 -17.14 4.76
C LYS A 32 35.19 -16.07 3.90
N ALA A 33 35.73 -15.79 2.71
CA ALA A 33 35.17 -14.81 1.80
C ALA A 33 33.87 -15.32 1.14
N ALA A 34 33.82 -16.62 0.80
CA ALA A 34 32.62 -17.26 0.27
C ALA A 34 31.46 -17.21 1.27
N LEU A 35 31.72 -17.47 2.56
CA LEU A 35 30.71 -17.40 3.62
C LEU A 35 30.17 -15.96 3.80
N ALA A 36 31.04 -14.96 3.83
CA ALA A 36 30.63 -13.56 3.95
C ALA A 36 29.77 -13.11 2.76
N SER A 37 30.17 -13.48 1.54
CA SER A 37 29.43 -13.17 0.31
C SER A 37 28.07 -13.90 0.25
N GLY A 38 28.02 -15.15 0.71
CA GLY A 38 26.77 -15.91 0.83
C GLY A 38 25.78 -15.25 1.80
N ALA A 39 26.25 -14.81 2.97
CA ALA A 39 25.42 -14.09 3.93
C ALA A 39 24.86 -12.78 3.38
N MET A 40 25.68 -12.03 2.61
CA MET A 40 25.24 -10.81 1.94
C MET A 40 24.19 -11.10 0.85
N SER A 41 24.37 -12.18 0.08
CA SER A 41 23.39 -12.63 -0.92
C SER A 41 22.05 -12.97 -0.28
N LEU A 42 22.06 -13.69 0.85
CA LEU A 42 20.85 -13.99 1.63
C LEU A 42 20.15 -12.71 2.10
N ALA A 43 20.90 -11.72 2.60
CA ALA A 43 20.33 -10.44 2.98
C ALA A 43 19.64 -9.74 1.81
N PHE A 44 20.27 -9.67 0.63
CA PHE A 44 19.66 -9.08 -0.56
C PHE A 44 18.41 -9.84 -1.03
N ILE A 45 18.40 -11.16 -0.95
CA ILE A 45 17.21 -11.97 -1.26
C ILE A 45 16.07 -11.63 -0.28
N LEU A 46 16.34 -11.51 1.01
CA LEU A 46 15.33 -11.11 1.99
C LEU A 46 14.75 -9.72 1.70
N PHE A 47 15.59 -8.75 1.33
CA PHE A 47 15.13 -7.43 0.90
C PHE A 47 14.29 -7.49 -0.38
N LEU A 48 14.69 -8.30 -1.37
CA LEU A 48 13.95 -8.50 -2.61
C LEU A 48 12.57 -9.11 -2.35
N VAL A 49 12.47 -10.11 -1.47
CA VAL A 49 11.20 -10.73 -1.08
C VAL A 49 10.29 -9.69 -0.42
N ARG A 50 10.81 -8.90 0.53
CA ARG A 50 10.04 -7.83 1.19
C ARG A 50 9.50 -6.82 0.18
N GLN A 51 10.34 -6.33 -0.73
CA GLN A 51 9.92 -5.37 -1.77
C GLN A 51 8.95 -5.96 -2.79
N SER A 52 9.08 -7.25 -3.10
CA SER A 52 8.15 -7.95 -3.98
C SER A 52 6.76 -8.07 -3.35
N ARG A 53 6.67 -8.33 -2.04
CA ARG A 53 5.40 -8.32 -1.30
C ARG A 53 4.76 -6.93 -1.29
N LEU A 54 5.55 -5.88 -1.01
CA LEU A 54 5.04 -4.50 -1.07
C LEU A 54 4.49 -4.13 -2.46
N LEU A 55 5.18 -4.56 -3.52
CA LEU A 55 4.70 -4.34 -4.88
C LEU A 55 3.41 -5.12 -5.16
N ASN A 56 3.33 -6.37 -4.69
CA ASN A 56 2.14 -7.20 -4.83
C ASN A 56 0.93 -6.55 -4.14
N ASP A 57 1.10 -6.09 -2.89
CA ASP A 57 0.05 -5.39 -2.15
C ASP A 57 -0.40 -4.11 -2.88
N ALA A 58 0.56 -3.32 -3.39
CA ALA A 58 0.25 -2.12 -4.18
C ALA A 58 -0.50 -2.44 -5.48
N THR A 59 -0.09 -3.50 -6.19
CA THR A 59 -0.77 -3.97 -7.40
C THR A 59 -2.17 -4.44 -7.08
N LEU A 60 -2.37 -5.16 -5.98
CA LEU A 60 -3.67 -5.69 -5.59
C LEU A 60 -4.66 -4.57 -5.26
N ILE A 61 -4.21 -3.52 -4.55
CA ILE A 61 -4.99 -2.29 -4.32
C ILE A 61 -5.28 -1.57 -5.64
N TRP A 62 -4.29 -1.50 -6.54
CA TRP A 62 -4.43 -0.81 -7.81
C TRP A 62 -5.34 -1.56 -8.81
N ASP A 63 -5.39 -2.88 -8.80
CA ASP A 63 -6.22 -3.61 -9.76
C ASP A 63 -7.68 -3.69 -9.29
N ASN A 64 -7.92 -3.53 -7.97
CA ASN A 64 -9.25 -3.56 -7.36
C ASN A 64 -9.67 -2.16 -6.85
N ARG A 65 -9.59 -1.14 -7.71
CA ARG A 65 -9.90 0.25 -7.31
C ARG A 65 -11.40 0.43 -7.14
N ILE A 66 -11.80 0.92 -5.98
CA ILE A 66 -13.14 1.40 -5.71
C ILE A 66 -13.24 2.86 -6.12
N LEU A 67 -12.32 3.69 -5.63
CA LEU A 67 -12.25 5.13 -5.92
C LEU A 67 -10.80 5.52 -6.20
N ALA A 68 -10.59 6.38 -7.20
CA ALA A 68 -9.29 6.97 -7.50
C ALA A 68 -9.43 8.48 -7.55
N VAL A 69 -8.66 9.19 -6.73
CA VAL A 69 -8.75 10.65 -6.58
C VAL A 69 -7.40 11.30 -6.86
N SER A 70 -7.41 12.39 -7.63
CA SER A 70 -6.19 13.07 -8.11
C SER A 70 -5.59 14.10 -7.15
N SER A 71 -6.22 14.38 -6.01
CA SER A 71 -5.76 15.40 -5.06
C SER A 71 -6.33 15.11 -3.68
N ALA A 72 -5.48 15.04 -2.66
CA ALA A 72 -5.96 15.15 -1.30
C ALA A 72 -5.07 16.05 -0.45
N HIS A 73 -5.73 16.95 0.25
CA HIS A 73 -5.30 17.33 1.58
C HIS A 73 -5.64 16.14 2.48
N ILE A 74 -4.62 15.40 2.92
CA ILE A 74 -4.80 14.32 3.88
C ILE A 74 -4.64 14.92 5.26
N SER A 75 -5.67 14.81 6.10
CA SER A 75 -5.54 14.99 7.54
C SER A 75 -5.60 13.61 8.20
N ILE A 76 -4.51 13.24 8.87
CA ILE A 76 -4.49 12.10 9.79
C ILE A 76 -4.74 12.68 11.18
N ALA A 77 -5.65 12.08 11.93
CA ALA A 77 -6.16 12.61 13.20
C ALA A 77 -5.15 12.79 14.36
N ASP A 78 -3.83 12.79 14.10
CA ASP A 78 -2.79 13.02 15.11
C ASP A 78 -1.50 13.67 14.55
N ASN A 79 -1.61 14.88 13.97
CA ASN A 79 -0.51 15.82 13.67
C ASN A 79 0.33 15.69 12.38
N GLN A 80 -0.12 15.05 11.31
CA GLN A 80 0.58 15.20 10.00
C GLN A 80 -0.39 15.46 8.85
N VAL A 81 -0.42 16.73 8.40
CA VAL A 81 -0.95 17.10 7.09
C VAL A 81 0.13 16.82 6.06
N GLU A 82 0.12 15.62 5.48
CA GLU A 82 1.02 15.30 4.38
C GLU A 82 0.34 15.66 3.06
N LYS A 83 0.80 16.73 2.42
CA LYS A 83 0.39 17.05 1.04
C LYS A 83 1.02 16.03 0.10
N SER A 84 0.32 14.94 -0.19
CA SER A 84 0.72 14.03 -1.24
C SER A 84 0.21 14.54 -2.58
N THR A 85 1.12 14.97 -3.46
CA THR A 85 0.82 15.37 -4.85
C THR A 85 0.47 14.20 -5.77
N GLY A 86 0.26 13.00 -5.21
CA GLY A 86 0.02 11.77 -5.95
C GLY A 86 -1.46 11.37 -5.98
N GLN A 87 -1.82 10.54 -6.95
CA GLN A 87 -3.12 9.89 -7.02
C GLN A 87 -3.32 8.99 -5.80
N ILE A 88 -4.47 9.15 -5.14
CA ILE A 88 -4.94 8.28 -4.07
C ILE A 88 -5.86 7.23 -4.67
N VAL A 89 -5.61 5.97 -4.33
CA VAL A 89 -6.46 4.86 -4.75
C VAL A 89 -6.95 4.12 -3.53
N ILE A 90 -8.26 3.98 -3.43
CA ILE A 90 -8.95 3.26 -2.36
C ILE A 90 -9.46 1.94 -2.95
N SER A 91 -9.25 0.86 -2.22
CA SER A 91 -9.62 -0.50 -2.57
C SER A 91 -10.16 -1.24 -1.35
N THR A 92 -10.76 -2.40 -1.60
CA THR A 92 -11.11 -3.40 -0.60
C THR A 92 -9.93 -3.83 0.26
N PHE A 93 -8.73 -3.80 -0.33
CA PHE A 93 -7.51 -4.34 0.29
C PHE A 93 -6.60 -3.27 0.89
N GLY A 94 -7.06 -2.02 0.94
CA GLY A 94 -6.25 -0.94 1.43
C GLY A 94 -6.38 0.31 0.58
N MET A 95 -5.44 1.21 0.82
CA MET A 95 -5.31 2.44 0.07
C MET A 95 -3.85 2.74 -0.23
N LEU A 96 -3.65 3.29 -1.42
CA LEU A 96 -2.36 3.67 -1.94
C LEU A 96 -2.30 5.19 -2.08
N ILE A 97 -1.29 5.79 -1.46
CA ILE A 97 -0.97 7.22 -1.57
C ILE A 97 0.47 7.32 -2.10
N GLY A 98 0.62 7.53 -3.41
CA GLY A 98 1.92 7.55 -4.07
C GLY A 98 2.71 6.23 -3.96
N SER A 99 3.56 6.10 -2.94
CA SER A 99 4.29 4.88 -2.59
C SER A 99 3.98 4.34 -1.19
N LYS A 100 3.13 5.03 -0.42
CA LYS A 100 2.68 4.58 0.90
C LYS A 100 1.46 3.69 0.73
N ILE A 101 1.45 2.56 1.43
CA ILE A 101 0.36 1.59 1.43
C ILE A 101 -0.23 1.56 2.84
N TYR A 102 -1.52 1.81 2.93
CA TYR A 102 -2.33 1.62 4.14
C TYR A 102 -3.12 0.34 3.93
N ARG A 103 -2.82 -0.70 4.71
CA ARG A 103 -3.36 -2.04 4.51
C ARG A 103 -4.63 -2.21 5.36
N TRP A 104 -5.68 -2.73 4.75
CA TRP A 104 -6.81 -3.33 5.46
C TRP A 104 -7.37 -4.47 4.60
N GLY A 105 -8.02 -5.47 5.20
CA GLY A 105 -8.63 -6.56 4.42
C GLY A 105 -7.65 -7.53 3.75
N LEU A 106 -6.33 -7.35 3.91
CA LEU A 106 -5.29 -8.26 3.38
C LEU A 106 -4.97 -9.42 4.31
N ASP A 107 -5.02 -9.20 5.63
CA ASP A 107 -4.58 -10.18 6.63
C ASP A 107 -5.75 -11.01 7.22
N GLY A 108 -6.86 -11.08 6.48
CA GLY A 108 -8.05 -11.87 6.83
C GLY A 108 -8.78 -11.37 8.08
N VAL A 109 -9.35 -12.30 8.85
CA VAL A 109 -10.25 -12.00 9.98
C VAL A 109 -9.53 -11.30 11.13
N HIS A 110 -8.23 -11.53 11.31
CA HIS A 110 -7.44 -10.98 12.42
C HIS A 110 -6.62 -9.74 12.01
N GLY A 111 -6.74 -9.29 10.77
CA GLY A 111 -6.05 -8.10 10.27
C GLY A 111 -6.77 -6.80 10.56
N THR A 112 -6.10 -5.70 10.25
CA THR A 112 -6.70 -4.37 10.13
C THR A 112 -7.87 -4.39 9.14
N ARG A 113 -8.98 -3.77 9.51
CA ARG A 113 -10.21 -3.70 8.71
C ARG A 113 -10.61 -2.25 8.46
N LEU A 114 -11.34 -2.05 7.38
CA LEU A 114 -12.12 -0.84 7.19
C LEU A 114 -13.35 -0.93 8.09
N ASN A 115 -13.49 0.00 9.02
CA ASN A 115 -14.53 -0.03 10.06
C ASN A 115 -15.70 0.88 9.70
N ALA A 116 -15.42 2.07 9.17
CA ALA A 116 -16.45 3.03 8.80
C ALA A 116 -16.00 3.88 7.60
N VAL A 117 -16.99 4.29 6.82
CA VAL A 117 -16.82 5.25 5.72
C VAL A 117 -17.89 6.32 5.84
N GLU A 118 -17.49 7.58 5.79
CA GLU A 118 -18.41 8.73 5.69
C GLU A 118 -18.05 9.53 4.44
N ILE A 119 -19.06 9.95 3.68
CA ILE A 119 -18.89 10.77 2.48
C ILE A 119 -19.77 12.00 2.66
N ASP A 120 -19.14 13.16 2.76
CA ASP A 120 -19.84 14.45 2.69
C ASP A 120 -19.74 15.05 1.28
N LYS A 121 -20.07 16.33 1.12
CA LYS A 121 -20.07 17.01 -0.19
C LYS A 121 -18.68 17.17 -0.82
N GLU A 122 -17.63 17.25 -0.02
CA GLU A 122 -16.26 17.56 -0.45
C GLU A 122 -15.25 16.49 -0.02
N HIS A 123 -15.46 15.89 1.14
CA HIS A 123 -14.56 15.00 1.84
C HIS A 123 -15.15 13.59 2.01
N MET A 124 -14.24 12.64 2.07
CA MET A 124 -14.50 11.27 2.46
C MET A 124 -13.62 10.94 3.67
N TYR A 125 -14.24 10.34 4.68
CA TYR A 125 -13.57 9.90 5.90
C TYR A 125 -13.53 8.39 5.92
N LEU A 126 -12.34 7.85 6.13
CA LEU A 126 -12.09 6.42 6.29
C LEU A 126 -11.63 6.17 7.72
N THR A 127 -12.32 5.28 8.43
CA THR A 127 -11.84 4.77 9.72
C THR A 127 -11.46 3.31 9.55
N PHE A 128 -10.21 2.96 9.82
CA PHE A 128 -9.68 1.61 9.70
C PHE A 128 -8.77 1.28 10.87
N GLY A 129 -8.70 0.00 11.23
CA GLY A 129 -8.01 -0.42 12.44
C GLY A 129 -8.27 -1.87 12.80
N ASP A 130 -7.68 -2.30 13.89
CA ASP A 130 -8.04 -3.54 14.59
C ASP A 130 -8.60 -3.19 15.98
N ALA A 131 -8.67 -4.18 16.88
CA ALA A 131 -9.18 -3.99 18.24
C ALA A 131 -8.27 -3.10 19.10
N ASP A 132 -6.98 -2.99 18.77
CA ASP A 132 -5.98 -2.32 19.57
C ASP A 132 -5.73 -0.89 19.07
N GLN A 133 -5.82 -0.66 17.76
CA GLN A 133 -5.56 0.63 17.16
C GLN A 133 -6.51 0.97 16.00
N THR A 134 -7.13 2.15 16.07
CA THR A 134 -7.93 2.74 14.99
C THR A 134 -7.32 4.03 14.48
N MET A 135 -7.28 4.20 13.16
CA MET A 135 -6.88 5.42 12.46
C MET A 135 -8.06 5.98 11.68
N LYS A 136 -8.23 7.31 11.72
CA LYS A 136 -9.16 8.05 10.86
C LYS A 136 -8.35 8.85 9.85
N MET A 137 -8.76 8.77 8.59
CA MET A 137 -8.16 9.52 7.50
C MET A 137 -9.21 10.29 6.71
N GLU A 138 -8.91 11.55 6.45
CA GLU A 138 -9.72 12.45 5.62
C GLU A 138 -9.09 12.60 4.24
N LEU A 139 -9.91 12.58 3.19
CA LEU A 139 -9.50 12.85 1.83
C LEU A 139 -10.55 13.66 1.08
N LEU A 140 -10.11 14.62 0.27
CA LEU A 140 -10.98 15.27 -0.71
C LEU A 140 -11.32 14.27 -1.80
N HIS A 141 -12.61 14.04 -2.08
CA HIS A 141 -13.01 13.00 -3.05
C HIS A 141 -13.25 13.54 -4.47
N GLY A 142 -13.45 14.86 -4.64
CA GLY A 142 -13.64 15.51 -5.94
C GLY A 142 -14.90 15.14 -6.73
N MET A 143 -15.69 14.17 -6.28
CA MET A 143 -17.02 13.87 -6.83
C MET A 143 -17.92 15.12 -6.80
N THR A 144 -18.45 15.52 -7.95
CA THR A 144 -19.31 16.72 -8.10
C THR A 144 -20.80 16.38 -8.21
N GLN A 145 -21.13 15.10 -8.44
CA GLN A 145 -22.49 14.62 -8.65
C GLN A 145 -22.87 13.60 -7.58
N ARG A 146 -24.07 13.74 -7.03
CA ARG A 146 -24.64 12.79 -6.06
C ARG A 146 -24.68 11.35 -6.59
N HIS A 147 -24.87 11.18 -7.90
CA HIS A 147 -24.87 9.85 -8.51
C HIS A 147 -23.52 9.13 -8.36
N ALA A 148 -22.39 9.82 -8.55
CA ALA A 148 -21.06 9.25 -8.37
C ALA A 148 -20.78 8.84 -6.92
N VAL A 149 -21.32 9.59 -5.95
CA VAL A 149 -21.25 9.26 -4.52
C VAL A 149 -22.03 7.98 -4.23
N LEU A 150 -23.24 7.85 -4.76
CA LEU A 150 -24.06 6.65 -4.59
C LEU A 150 -23.43 5.42 -5.23
N GLU A 151 -22.86 5.55 -6.43
CA GLU A 151 -22.14 4.47 -7.10
C GLU A 151 -20.92 4.02 -6.29
N THR A 152 -20.14 4.98 -5.78
CA THR A 152 -18.98 4.71 -4.92
C THR A 152 -19.40 4.03 -3.62
N ALA A 153 -20.46 4.51 -2.96
CA ALA A 153 -21.00 3.92 -1.74
C ALA A 153 -21.51 2.48 -1.97
N GLN A 154 -22.19 2.24 -3.10
CA GLN A 154 -22.66 0.91 -3.47
C GLN A 154 -21.48 -0.04 -3.72
N LYS A 155 -20.45 0.42 -4.42
CA LYS A 155 -19.25 -0.37 -4.69
C LYS A 155 -18.47 -0.67 -3.41
N LEU A 156 -18.32 0.30 -2.50
CA LEU A 156 -17.76 0.10 -1.17
C LEU A 156 -18.50 -1.01 -0.42
N TRP A 157 -19.83 -0.94 -0.37
CA TRP A 157 -20.62 -1.94 0.32
C TRP A 157 -20.46 -3.33 -0.32
N HIS A 158 -20.47 -3.42 -1.65
CA HIS A 158 -20.35 -4.70 -2.34
C HIS A 158 -18.99 -5.37 -2.14
N GLU A 159 -17.90 -4.59 -2.18
CA GLU A 159 -16.56 -5.18 -2.09
C GLU A 159 -16.02 -5.28 -0.65
N THR A 160 -16.35 -4.32 0.23
CA THR A 160 -15.82 -4.28 1.61
C THR A 160 -16.83 -4.75 2.66
N GLY A 161 -18.13 -4.78 2.33
CA GLY A 161 -19.21 -4.98 3.29
C GLY A 161 -19.54 -3.76 4.15
N VAL A 162 -18.76 -2.67 4.05
CA VAL A 162 -18.96 -1.45 4.86
C VAL A 162 -19.93 -0.50 4.15
N THR A 163 -21.02 -0.15 4.83
CA THR A 163 -21.97 0.85 4.33
C THR A 163 -21.41 2.26 4.56
N ALA A 164 -21.33 3.06 3.51
CA ALA A 164 -20.92 4.45 3.61
C ALA A 164 -22.07 5.34 4.11
N GLY A 165 -21.84 6.12 5.16
CA GLY A 165 -22.74 7.18 5.59
C GLY A 165 -22.61 8.38 4.64
N ILE A 166 -23.71 8.85 4.06
CA ILE A 166 -23.71 9.98 3.12
C ILE A 166 -24.38 11.17 3.80
N SER A 167 -23.70 12.32 3.81
CA SER A 167 -24.25 13.58 4.35
C SER A 167 -24.03 14.75 3.38
N GLY A 168 -24.88 15.79 3.44
CA GLY A 168 -24.68 17.01 2.66
C GLY A 168 -24.96 16.94 1.14
N TRP A 169 -25.70 15.91 0.67
CA TRP A 169 -26.04 15.67 -0.75
C TRP A 169 -27.55 15.61 -1.04
#